data_AF-A0A2N0Z333-F1
#
_entry.id   AF-A0A2N0Z333-F1
#
_cell.length_a   1.000
_cell.length_b   1.000
_cell.length_c   1.000
_cell.angle_alpha   90.00
_cell.angle_beta   90.00
_cell.angle_gamma   90.00
#
_symmetry.space_group_name_H-M   'P 1'
#
loop_
_entity.id
_entity.type
_entity.pdbx_description
1 polymer ?
#
loop_
_entity_poly.entity_id
_entity_poly.type
_entity_poly.pdbx_seq_one_letter_code
_entity_poly.pdbx_strand_id
1 'polypeptide(L)'
;MFFQKDKKKASIPWQTKKEVYLIAYFLTGNKEKAYFLTEKVLLKKKFTYQQKQFEDYVKNLYKLWRKFEEHDKKTGKDDNHFLLLNLPKLSEEEQMIILLRYGKNFPIDKIAKILHMSVRKVRTCLITTLSIWRDSKRFSSLETYREAFQKCWGQVEVDELKLSSIEDGSNHKTSKGNRKKWIAVPFFISFIFITGGTVDAALIKKTKVSAGPDIIKLFKEGTIESEINKKLEKQGFYNFYLSVYHEEKVIYMYLDKKRNTNENKKMLAIVNTVLKERKAEYNVVLDYFDTVETEDTDSKITEKEENEHQMMEEASDLRVRQVSIFSVDMEEEKWTLWVPNDFSGKEKVDLLEKMEQIQKKYKDKRKISFHYYNEKKIESEARWSQLLPYITEALELNENYHFRNVELRYKHGVMEVAIYTDLLKENKKSKETAQEMERGVRKFIESKELADITKQDKYQLKITGAGGDKLR
;
A
#
# COMPACT_ATOMS: atom_id res chain seq x y z
N MET A 1 -16.64 31.31 -49.20
CA MET A 1 -17.60 30.92 -48.14
C MET A 1 -16.83 30.03 -47.15
N PHE A 2 -16.30 30.60 -46.06
CA PHE A 2 -15.51 29.86 -45.06
C PHE A 2 -16.43 29.37 -43.95
N PHE A 3 -16.50 28.06 -43.74
CA PHE A 3 -17.11 27.48 -42.54
C PHE A 3 -16.28 27.89 -41.31
N GLN A 4 -16.82 28.79 -40.49
CA GLN A 4 -16.41 28.93 -39.10
C GLN A 4 -16.67 27.59 -38.41
N LYS A 5 -15.61 26.83 -38.12
CA LYS A 5 -15.69 25.76 -37.11
C LYS A 5 -15.85 26.46 -35.77
N ASP A 6 -17.09 26.53 -35.28
CA ASP A 6 -17.35 26.75 -33.87
C ASP A 6 -16.56 25.70 -33.09
N LYS A 7 -15.50 26.14 -32.39
CA LYS A 7 -14.88 25.34 -31.34
C LYS A 7 -15.95 25.18 -30.27
N LYS A 8 -16.75 24.11 -30.34
CA LYS A 8 -17.57 23.65 -29.22
C LYS A 8 -16.64 23.62 -28.01
N LYS A 9 -16.85 24.54 -27.05
CA LYS A 9 -16.22 24.43 -25.74
C LYS A 9 -16.65 23.07 -25.20
N ALA A 10 -15.70 22.20 -24.94
CA ALA A 10 -16.01 20.93 -24.30
C ALA A 10 -16.66 21.22 -22.95
N SER A 11 -17.88 20.73 -22.76
CA SER A 11 -18.54 20.71 -21.46
C SER A 11 -17.72 19.84 -20.50
N ILE A 12 -17.62 20.28 -19.25
CA ILE A 12 -16.95 19.49 -18.21
C ILE A 12 -17.87 18.31 -17.87
N PRO A 13 -17.39 17.06 -17.90
CA PRO A 13 -18.23 15.91 -17.58
C PRO A 13 -18.89 16.06 -16.21
N TRP A 14 -20.18 15.73 -16.11
CA TRP A 14 -20.94 15.80 -14.85
C TRP A 14 -20.24 15.09 -13.69
N GLN A 15 -19.65 13.92 -13.96
CA GLN A 15 -18.88 13.15 -12.98
C GLN A 15 -17.71 13.95 -12.40
N THR A 16 -17.00 14.71 -13.24
CA THR A 16 -15.90 15.58 -12.79
C THR A 16 -16.43 16.69 -11.89
N LYS A 17 -17.57 17.31 -12.23
CA LYS A 17 -18.18 18.37 -11.42
C LYS A 17 -18.60 17.82 -10.04
N LYS A 18 -19.25 16.65 -10.03
CA LYS A 18 -19.65 15.94 -8.83
C LYS A 18 -18.45 15.63 -7.93
N GLU A 19 -17.36 15.12 -8.50
CA GLU A 19 -16.17 14.76 -7.72
C GLU A 19 -15.46 15.97 -7.13
N VAL A 20 -15.39 17.10 -7.86
CA VAL A 20 -14.85 18.36 -7.33
C VAL A 20 -15.73 18.90 -6.20
N TYR A 21 -17.06 18.82 -6.36
CA TYR A 21 -18.02 19.20 -5.33
C TYR A 21 -17.87 18.39 -4.05
N LEU A 22 -17.76 17.07 -4.15
CA LEU A 22 -17.61 16.21 -2.98
C LEU A 22 -16.33 16.55 -2.20
N ILE A 23 -15.19 16.74 -2.89
CA ILE A 23 -13.96 17.18 -2.22
C ILE A 23 -14.16 18.53 -1.53
N ALA A 24 -14.81 19.49 -2.21
CA ALA A 24 -15.08 20.80 -1.62
C ALA A 24 -15.98 20.70 -0.39
N TYR A 25 -17.01 19.85 -0.45
CA TYR A 25 -17.97 19.63 0.63
C TYR A 25 -17.34 18.97 1.84
N PHE A 26 -16.49 17.96 1.64
CA PHE A 26 -15.76 17.35 2.76
C PHE A 26 -14.73 18.31 3.38
N LEU A 27 -14.14 19.22 2.59
CA LEU A 27 -13.24 20.25 3.12
C LEU A 27 -13.97 21.34 3.92
N THR A 28 -15.17 21.75 3.49
CA THR A 28 -15.88 22.90 4.11
C THR A 28 -16.96 22.51 5.11
N GLY A 29 -17.48 21.29 5.05
CA GLY A 29 -18.68 20.85 5.80
C GLY A 29 -19.97 21.57 5.39
N ASN A 30 -19.92 22.51 4.44
CA ASN A 30 -21.02 23.42 4.12
C ASN A 30 -21.34 23.35 2.62
N LYS A 31 -22.60 23.00 2.30
CA LYS A 31 -23.07 22.81 0.93
C LYS A 31 -22.91 24.09 0.09
N GLU A 32 -23.23 25.27 0.63
CA GLU A 32 -23.14 26.55 -0.08
C GLU A 32 -21.69 26.93 -0.36
N LYS A 33 -20.80 26.81 0.63
CA LYS A 33 -19.35 27.03 0.46
C LYS A 33 -18.76 26.04 -0.55
N ALA A 34 -19.19 24.79 -0.51
CA ALA A 34 -18.76 23.76 -1.45
C ALA A 34 -19.20 24.07 -2.89
N TYR A 35 -20.46 24.49 -3.09
CA TYR A 35 -20.94 24.93 -4.40
C TYR A 35 -20.14 26.13 -4.92
N PHE A 36 -19.93 27.15 -4.07
CA PHE A 36 -19.16 28.34 -4.43
C PHE A 36 -17.72 28.00 -4.85
N LEU A 37 -17.00 27.19 -4.06
CA LEU A 37 -15.64 26.79 -4.38
C LEU A 37 -15.59 25.95 -5.67
N THR A 38 -16.53 25.04 -5.84
CA THR A 38 -16.65 24.19 -7.04
C THR A 38 -16.89 25.04 -8.28
N GLU A 39 -17.82 25.98 -8.22
CA GLU A 39 -18.10 26.91 -9.31
C GLU A 39 -16.85 27.73 -9.67
N LYS A 40 -16.17 28.33 -8.69
CA LYS A 40 -14.96 29.13 -8.93
C LYS A 40 -13.81 28.34 -9.55
N VAL A 41 -13.66 27.06 -9.18
CA VAL A 41 -12.65 26.16 -9.74
C VAL A 41 -12.99 25.80 -11.19
N LEU A 42 -14.24 25.44 -11.45
CA LEU A 42 -14.70 24.97 -12.76
C LEU A 42 -14.82 26.11 -13.80
N LEU A 43 -15.15 27.33 -13.38
CA LEU A 43 -15.25 28.51 -14.26
C LEU A 43 -13.90 29.13 -14.67
N LYS A 44 -12.77 28.65 -14.12
CA LYS A 44 -11.45 29.23 -14.39
C LYS A 44 -11.01 28.88 -15.83
N LYS A 45 -11.16 29.86 -16.74
CA LYS A 45 -11.03 29.82 -18.22
C LYS A 45 -9.76 29.21 -18.87
N LYS A 46 -8.82 28.61 -18.14
CA LYS A 46 -7.49 28.23 -18.67
C LYS A 46 -7.34 26.75 -19.09
N PHE A 47 -8.37 25.93 -19.03
CA PHE A 47 -8.24 24.50 -19.35
C PHE A 47 -8.46 24.22 -20.84
N THR A 48 -7.37 24.18 -21.61
CA THR A 48 -7.38 23.65 -22.98
C THR A 48 -7.36 22.12 -22.99
N TYR A 49 -8.10 21.58 -23.94
CA TYR A 49 -8.51 20.19 -24.11
C TYR A 49 -7.34 19.25 -24.46
N GLN A 50 -6.72 18.61 -23.45
CA GLN A 50 -6.26 17.21 -23.47
C GLN A 50 -5.45 16.87 -22.20
N GLN A 51 -5.88 15.81 -21.49
CA GLN A 51 -5.13 15.04 -20.46
C GLN A 51 -4.41 15.82 -19.34
N LYS A 52 -5.17 16.48 -18.44
CA LYS A 52 -4.78 16.79 -17.03
C LYS A 52 -5.91 17.34 -16.14
N GLN A 53 -7.18 17.12 -16.50
CA GLN A 53 -8.27 17.98 -16.02
C GLN A 53 -8.59 17.85 -14.52
N PHE A 54 -8.75 16.65 -13.98
CA PHE A 54 -9.20 16.48 -12.59
C PHE A 54 -8.15 16.92 -11.55
N GLU A 55 -6.88 16.53 -11.73
CA GLU A 55 -5.79 16.91 -10.82
C GLU A 55 -5.65 18.42 -10.70
N ASP A 56 -5.79 19.13 -11.82
CA ASP A 56 -5.72 20.58 -11.82
C ASP A 56 -6.93 21.24 -11.16
N TYR A 57 -8.13 20.67 -11.27
CA TYR A 57 -9.30 21.14 -10.51
C TYR A 57 -9.08 20.96 -9.02
N VAL A 58 -8.65 19.79 -8.58
CA VAL A 58 -8.35 19.49 -7.16
C VAL A 58 -7.25 20.41 -6.61
N LYS A 59 -6.19 20.64 -7.40
CA LYS A 59 -5.11 21.57 -7.04
C LYS A 59 -5.61 23.00 -6.90
N ASN A 60 -6.44 23.47 -7.83
CA ASN A 60 -7.01 24.83 -7.75
C ASN A 60 -8.02 24.96 -6.62
N LEU A 61 -8.78 23.91 -6.33
CA LEU A 61 -9.70 23.82 -5.22
C LEU A 61 -8.96 23.97 -3.89
N TYR A 62 -7.90 23.20 -3.69
CA TYR A 62 -7.05 23.29 -2.48
C TYR A 62 -6.48 24.71 -2.30
N LYS A 63 -5.97 25.32 -3.38
CA LYS A 63 -5.46 26.70 -3.35
C LYS A 63 -6.53 27.74 -3.02
N LEU A 64 -7.77 27.55 -3.49
CA LEU A 64 -8.88 28.48 -3.24
C LEU A 64 -9.42 28.32 -1.83
N TRP A 65 -9.57 27.08 -1.37
CA TRP A 65 -10.01 26.77 -0.01
C TRP A 65 -9.06 27.34 1.04
N ARG A 66 -7.75 27.15 0.89
CA ARG A 66 -6.74 27.75 1.79
C ARG A 66 -6.89 29.26 1.94
N LYS A 67 -7.09 29.96 0.83
CA LYS A 67 -7.33 31.42 0.82
C LYS A 67 -8.65 31.80 1.49
N PHE A 68 -9.65 30.93 1.39
CA PHE A 68 -10.97 31.13 1.98
C PHE A 68 -10.93 30.93 3.50
N GLU A 69 -10.30 29.87 4.01
CA GLU A 69 -10.11 29.60 5.45
C GLU A 69 -9.26 30.68 6.15
N GLU A 70 -8.20 31.18 5.49
CA GLU A 70 -7.41 32.30 6.00
C GLU A 70 -8.26 33.58 6.18
N HIS A 71 -9.34 33.75 5.41
CA HIS A 71 -10.26 34.88 5.50
C HIS A 71 -11.45 34.63 6.45
N ASP A 72 -11.93 33.38 6.55
CA ASP A 72 -13.13 32.97 7.30
C ASP A 72 -12.84 32.67 8.79
N LYS A 73 -11.57 32.52 9.21
CA LYS A 73 -11.17 32.50 10.63
C LYS A 73 -11.60 33.74 11.45
N LYS A 74 -12.13 34.79 10.79
CA LYS A 74 -12.71 35.99 11.40
C LYS A 74 -14.23 35.96 11.58
N THR A 75 -14.92 34.98 11.01
CA THR A 75 -16.39 34.88 11.01
C THR A 75 -16.78 33.47 11.46
N GLY A 76 -17.43 33.37 12.63
CA GLY A 76 -17.64 32.13 13.39
C GLY A 76 -18.05 30.90 12.56
N LYS A 77 -17.52 29.74 12.97
CA LYS A 77 -17.79 28.45 12.33
C LYS A 77 -19.23 28.01 12.56
N ASP A 78 -19.96 27.79 11.48
CA ASP A 78 -21.21 27.05 11.50
C ASP A 78 -20.95 25.55 11.71
N ASP A 79 -21.72 24.99 12.64
CA ASP A 79 -21.79 23.57 12.95
C ASP A 79 -22.55 22.82 11.85
N ASN A 80 -21.89 21.85 11.18
CA ASN A 80 -22.46 20.52 10.89
C ASN A 80 -21.50 19.54 10.14
N HIS A 81 -21.21 18.41 10.82
CA HIS A 81 -20.95 17.03 10.37
C HIS A 81 -19.73 16.62 9.50
N PHE A 82 -19.05 15.48 9.70
CA PHE A 82 -18.91 14.52 10.82
C PHE A 82 -17.60 13.68 10.69
N LEU A 83 -16.89 13.69 9.55
CA LEU A 83 -15.71 12.81 9.36
C LEU A 83 -14.35 13.52 9.54
N LEU A 84 -14.22 14.79 9.15
CA LEU A 84 -12.96 15.53 9.30
C LEU A 84 -12.89 16.37 10.57
N LEU A 85 -14.03 16.80 11.12
CA LEU A 85 -14.10 17.46 12.44
C LEU A 85 -13.84 16.48 13.61
N ASN A 86 -13.95 15.17 13.37
CA ASN A 86 -13.76 14.15 14.40
C ASN A 86 -12.32 13.65 14.57
N LEU A 87 -11.37 14.20 13.82
CA LEU A 87 -9.93 14.11 14.09
C LEU A 87 -9.46 15.50 14.55
N PRO A 88 -9.77 15.93 15.78
CA PRO A 88 -9.24 17.18 16.29
C PRO A 88 -7.71 17.10 16.22
N LYS A 89 -7.09 18.13 15.61
CA LYS A 89 -5.63 18.36 15.41
C LYS A 89 -5.06 18.13 14.00
N LEU A 90 -5.86 17.77 12.99
CA LEU A 90 -5.31 17.68 11.63
C LEU A 90 -5.17 19.05 10.96
N SER A 91 -3.98 19.33 10.45
CA SER A 91 -3.69 20.46 9.58
C SER A 91 -4.47 20.37 8.27
N GLU A 92 -4.63 21.52 7.60
CA GLU A 92 -5.27 21.64 6.29
C GLU A 92 -4.62 20.72 5.22
N GLU A 93 -3.30 20.50 5.33
CA GLU A 93 -2.54 19.58 4.48
C GLU A 93 -2.94 18.11 4.76
N GLU A 94 -3.01 17.72 6.03
CA GLU A 94 -3.36 16.35 6.44
C GLU A 94 -4.78 15.97 6.05
N GLN A 95 -5.74 16.89 6.22
CA GLN A 95 -7.13 16.69 5.81
C GLN A 95 -7.23 16.42 4.30
N MET A 96 -6.51 17.21 3.49
CA MET A 96 -6.50 17.03 2.04
C MET A 96 -5.84 15.72 1.63
N ILE A 97 -4.76 15.32 2.31
CA ILE A 97 -4.06 14.07 2.05
C ILE A 97 -4.96 12.86 2.34
N ILE A 98 -5.70 12.87 3.45
CA ILE A 98 -6.65 11.81 3.81
C ILE A 98 -7.78 11.73 2.79
N LEU A 99 -8.35 12.87 2.40
CA LEU A 99 -9.43 12.90 1.40
C LEU A 99 -9.00 12.32 0.07
N LEU A 100 -7.80 12.67 -0.40
CA LEU A 100 -7.30 12.14 -1.67
C LEU A 100 -6.91 10.67 -1.55
N ARG A 101 -6.34 10.24 -0.41
CA ARG A 101 -5.93 8.85 -0.21
C ARG A 101 -7.12 7.92 0.04
N TYR A 102 -8.00 8.24 0.97
CA TYR A 102 -9.07 7.33 1.38
C TYR A 102 -10.40 7.61 0.67
N GLY A 103 -10.64 8.85 0.22
CA GLY A 103 -11.84 9.19 -0.54
C GLY A 103 -11.73 8.97 -2.04
N LYS A 104 -10.56 9.21 -2.62
CA LYS A 104 -10.32 9.02 -4.07
C LYS A 104 -9.38 7.88 -4.41
N ASN A 105 -8.84 7.19 -3.40
CA ASN A 105 -7.87 6.11 -3.58
C ASN A 105 -6.66 6.53 -4.42
N PHE A 106 -6.23 7.79 -4.29
CA PHE A 106 -5.07 8.26 -5.05
C PHE A 106 -3.78 7.67 -4.48
N PRO A 107 -2.83 7.28 -5.36
CA PRO A 107 -1.51 6.87 -4.92
C PRO A 107 -0.73 8.09 -4.42
N ILE A 108 0.22 7.85 -3.52
CA ILE A 108 0.89 8.88 -2.72
C ILE A 108 1.68 9.85 -3.61
N ASP A 109 2.31 9.34 -4.67
CA ASP A 109 2.99 10.12 -5.71
C ASP A 109 2.05 11.13 -6.40
N LYS A 110 0.83 10.70 -6.71
CA LYS A 110 -0.20 11.54 -7.32
C LYS A 110 -0.66 12.63 -6.36
N ILE A 111 -0.84 12.28 -5.08
CA ILE A 111 -1.17 13.26 -4.02
C ILE A 111 -0.05 14.29 -3.88
N ALA A 112 1.20 13.84 -3.80
CA ALA A 112 2.39 14.70 -3.73
C ALA A 112 2.44 15.69 -4.90
N LYS A 113 2.17 15.23 -6.11
CA LYS A 113 2.11 16.07 -7.33
C LYS A 113 0.97 17.08 -7.32
N ILE A 114 -0.23 16.69 -6.85
CA ILE A 114 -1.40 17.58 -6.73
C ILE A 114 -1.11 18.69 -5.71
N LEU A 115 -0.54 18.32 -4.56
CA LEU A 115 -0.33 19.22 -3.41
C LEU A 115 1.01 19.97 -3.45
N HIS A 116 1.90 19.68 -4.39
CA HIS A 116 3.26 20.28 -4.48
C HIS A 116 4.08 19.99 -3.21
N MET A 117 3.98 18.75 -2.72
CA MET A 117 4.68 18.26 -1.54
C MET A 117 5.64 17.13 -1.95
N SER A 118 6.65 16.84 -1.12
CA SER A 118 7.44 15.63 -1.33
C SER A 118 6.62 14.39 -0.96
N VAL A 119 6.86 13.26 -1.63
CA VAL A 119 6.26 11.96 -1.29
C VAL A 119 6.52 11.62 0.19
N ARG A 120 7.72 11.94 0.69
CA ARG A 120 8.09 11.82 2.11
C ARG A 120 7.12 12.60 3.00
N LYS A 121 6.87 13.88 2.71
CA LYS A 121 5.96 14.71 3.51
C LYS A 121 4.53 14.15 3.50
N VAL A 122 4.05 13.65 2.36
CA VAL A 122 2.73 12.99 2.28
C VAL A 122 2.68 11.70 3.09
N ARG A 123 3.71 10.84 3.03
CA ARG A 123 3.81 9.61 3.85
C ARG A 123 3.86 9.94 5.34
N THR A 124 4.69 10.88 5.75
CA THR A 124 4.78 11.33 7.15
C THR A 124 3.43 11.86 7.64
N CYS A 125 2.76 12.74 6.88
CA CYS A 125 1.43 13.21 7.24
C CYS A 125 0.42 12.06 7.37
N LEU A 126 0.43 11.07 6.47
CA LEU A 126 -0.43 9.90 6.58
C LEU A 126 -0.13 9.10 7.84
N ILE A 127 1.13 8.76 8.12
CA ILE A 127 1.54 7.97 9.30
C ILE A 127 1.19 8.73 10.59
N THR A 128 1.50 10.02 10.67
CA THR A 128 1.18 10.87 11.83
C THR A 128 -0.33 10.90 12.06
N THR A 129 -1.11 11.11 10.99
CA THR A 129 -2.57 11.11 11.08
C THR A 129 -3.11 9.75 11.52
N LEU A 130 -2.62 8.65 10.93
CA LEU A 130 -3.02 7.29 11.28
C LEU A 130 -2.66 6.97 12.75
N SER A 131 -1.56 7.53 13.26
CA SER A 131 -1.15 7.39 14.67
C SER A 131 -2.07 8.18 15.61
N ILE A 132 -2.34 9.46 15.30
CA ILE A 132 -3.34 10.28 16.03
C ILE A 132 -4.70 9.57 16.06
N TRP A 133 -5.06 8.94 14.95
CA TRP A 133 -6.28 8.19 14.83
C TRP A 133 -6.30 6.91 15.67
N ARG A 134 -5.26 6.07 15.60
CA ARG A 134 -5.11 4.89 16.46
C ARG A 134 -5.25 5.26 17.93
N ASP A 135 -4.60 6.33 18.34
CA ASP A 135 -4.55 6.76 19.73
C ASP A 135 -5.88 7.39 20.19
N SER A 136 -6.75 7.82 19.26
CA SER A 136 -8.06 8.41 19.56
C SER A 136 -9.15 7.40 19.96
N LYS A 137 -8.94 6.10 19.78
CA LYS A 137 -9.91 5.00 20.03
C LYS A 137 -11.29 5.15 19.35
N ARG A 138 -11.46 6.09 18.41
CA ARG A 138 -12.76 6.42 17.79
C ARG A 138 -13.21 5.47 16.68
N PHE A 139 -12.27 4.78 16.02
CA PHE A 139 -12.60 3.70 15.09
C PHE A 139 -11.75 2.48 15.44
N SER A 140 -12.37 1.31 15.36
CA SER A 140 -11.76 0.02 15.68
C SER A 140 -10.70 -0.43 14.67
N SER A 141 -10.74 0.05 13.42
CA SER A 141 -9.76 -0.30 12.40
C SER A 141 -9.72 0.69 11.22
N LEU A 142 -8.66 0.58 10.40
CA LEU A 142 -8.49 1.33 9.15
C LEU A 142 -9.68 1.13 8.20
N GLU A 143 -10.16 -0.11 8.12
CA GLU A 143 -11.21 -0.52 7.22
C GLU A 143 -12.56 0.04 7.67
N THR A 144 -12.84 0.06 8.98
CA THR A 144 -14.08 0.63 9.53
C THR A 144 -14.23 2.11 9.21
N TYR A 145 -13.14 2.88 9.25
CA TYR A 145 -13.15 4.28 8.81
C TYR A 145 -13.31 4.41 7.31
N ARG A 146 -12.63 3.57 6.52
CA ARG A 146 -12.76 3.58 5.06
C ARG A 146 -14.20 3.30 4.63
N GLU A 147 -14.84 2.31 5.24
CA GLU A 147 -16.25 1.97 5.03
C GLU A 147 -17.16 3.11 5.45
N ALA A 148 -16.97 3.70 6.64
CA ALA A 148 -17.73 4.85 7.10
C ALA A 148 -17.55 6.07 6.18
N PHE A 149 -16.31 6.32 5.74
CA PHE A 149 -15.96 7.41 4.83
C PHE A 149 -16.63 7.20 3.47
N GLN A 150 -16.51 6.01 2.88
CA GLN A 150 -17.12 5.68 1.59
C GLN A 150 -18.65 5.71 1.65
N LYS A 151 -19.25 5.25 2.76
CA LYS A 151 -20.69 5.35 3.01
C LYS A 151 -21.13 6.80 3.04
N CYS A 152 -20.45 7.66 3.80
CA CYS A 152 -20.75 9.09 3.81
C CYS A 152 -20.54 9.74 2.44
N TRP A 153 -19.45 9.40 1.74
CA TRP A 153 -19.15 9.90 0.40
C TRP A 153 -20.25 9.56 -0.62
N GLY A 154 -20.81 8.36 -0.53
CA GLY A 154 -21.92 7.91 -1.38
C GLY A 154 -23.29 8.48 -0.99
N GLN A 155 -23.47 8.91 0.27
CA GLN A 155 -24.71 9.47 0.81
C GLN A 155 -24.85 10.98 0.63
N VAL A 156 -23.79 11.69 0.21
CA VAL A 156 -23.89 13.13 -0.07
C VAL A 156 -24.82 13.35 -1.26
N GLU A 157 -26.00 13.90 -0.98
CA GLU A 157 -26.91 14.39 -2.02
C GLU A 157 -26.27 15.57 -2.76
N VAL A 158 -26.07 15.39 -4.06
CA VAL A 158 -25.54 16.40 -4.96
C VAL A 158 -26.67 16.92 -5.82
N ASP A 159 -26.93 18.23 -5.75
CA ASP A 159 -27.95 18.89 -6.55
C ASP A 159 -27.46 18.96 -8.00
N GLU A 160 -27.91 18.01 -8.80
CA GLU A 160 -27.54 17.89 -10.21
C GLU A 160 -27.93 19.14 -11.00
N LEU A 161 -29.04 19.80 -10.65
CA LEU A 161 -29.49 21.04 -11.30
C LEU A 161 -28.48 22.18 -11.03
N LYS A 162 -28.02 22.35 -9.78
CA LYS A 162 -27.01 23.36 -9.44
C LYS A 162 -25.63 23.11 -10.06
N LEU A 163 -25.20 21.86 -10.23
CA LEU A 163 -23.92 21.56 -10.90
C LEU A 163 -24.02 21.60 -12.43
N SER A 164 -25.20 21.27 -12.98
CA SER A 164 -25.46 21.36 -14.41
C SER A 164 -25.47 22.82 -14.90
N SER A 165 -25.93 23.77 -14.07
CA SER A 165 -25.96 25.20 -14.41
C SER A 165 -24.57 25.87 -14.47
N ILE A 166 -23.52 25.18 -14.01
CA ILE A 166 -22.11 25.63 -14.09
C ILE A 166 -21.59 25.63 -15.55
N GLU A 167 -22.39 25.22 -16.53
CA GLU A 167 -21.95 25.01 -17.91
C GLU A 167 -21.95 26.21 -18.85
N ASP A 168 -22.55 27.35 -18.48
CA ASP A 168 -22.55 28.52 -19.36
C ASP A 168 -21.86 29.73 -18.76
N GLY A 169 -20.59 29.91 -19.16
CA GLY A 169 -19.88 31.18 -19.04
C GLY A 169 -20.45 32.29 -19.93
N SER A 170 -21.76 32.44 -20.00
CA SER A 170 -22.49 33.54 -20.63
C SER A 170 -23.46 34.16 -19.64
N ASN A 171 -22.94 35.00 -18.75
CA ASN A 171 -23.66 36.20 -18.27
C ASN A 171 -22.77 37.17 -17.49
N HIS A 172 -21.49 37.32 -17.86
CA HIS A 172 -20.72 38.48 -17.45
C HIS A 172 -20.29 39.27 -18.68
N LYS A 173 -20.91 40.46 -18.78
CA LYS A 173 -20.75 41.52 -19.77
C LYS A 173 -19.37 41.52 -20.42
N THR A 174 -19.39 41.44 -21.74
CA THR A 174 -18.29 41.82 -22.61
C THR A 174 -17.83 43.24 -22.27
N SER A 175 -16.66 43.39 -21.65
CA SER A 175 -15.89 44.63 -21.79
C SER A 175 -14.92 44.47 -22.96
N LYS A 176 -15.04 45.41 -23.89
CA LYS A 176 -14.21 45.59 -25.07
C LYS A 176 -12.73 45.73 -24.67
N GLY A 177 -11.82 45.14 -25.42
CA GLY A 177 -10.39 45.30 -25.14
C GLY A 177 -9.44 44.67 -26.15
N ASN A 178 -9.32 45.32 -27.32
CA ASN A 178 -8.21 45.36 -28.26
C ASN A 178 -7.53 44.07 -28.78
N ARG A 179 -7.78 43.84 -30.08
CA ARG A 179 -7.01 43.07 -31.05
C ARG A 179 -5.52 43.47 -31.03
N LYS A 180 -4.63 42.48 -31.10
CA LYS A 180 -3.39 42.59 -31.89
C LYS A 180 -3.22 41.35 -32.76
N LYS A 181 -3.14 41.61 -34.07
CA LYS A 181 -2.85 40.67 -35.16
C LYS A 181 -1.39 40.23 -35.08
N TRP A 182 -1.07 38.99 -35.42
CA TRP A 182 0.15 38.63 -36.15
C TRP A 182 -0.10 37.43 -37.07
N ILE A 183 0.54 37.49 -38.22
CA ILE A 183 0.38 36.76 -39.48
C ILE A 183 1.45 35.65 -39.57
N ALA A 184 1.13 34.49 -40.15
CA ALA A 184 1.96 33.75 -41.13
C ALA A 184 1.28 32.41 -41.52
N VAL A 185 0.68 32.32 -42.71
CA VAL A 185 1.14 31.62 -43.94
C VAL A 185 0.96 30.08 -43.93
N PRO A 186 0.24 29.49 -44.92
CA PRO A 186 -0.05 28.07 -45.03
C PRO A 186 0.97 27.32 -45.93
N PHE A 187 1.13 26.01 -45.75
CA PHE A 187 1.56 25.12 -46.84
C PHE A 187 0.79 23.79 -46.81
N PHE A 188 0.12 23.55 -47.93
CA PHE A 188 -0.36 22.26 -48.41
C PHE A 188 0.82 21.33 -48.72
N ILE A 189 0.62 20.01 -48.62
CA ILE A 189 0.64 19.04 -49.75
C ILE A 189 0.59 17.61 -49.18
N SER A 190 -0.31 16.82 -49.75
CA SER A 190 -0.55 15.39 -49.50
C SER A 190 0.35 14.50 -50.38
N PHE A 191 0.30 13.19 -50.10
CA PHE A 191 0.84 12.03 -50.85
C PHE A 191 2.35 11.80 -50.66
N ILE A 192 2.85 10.57 -50.41
CA ILE A 192 2.72 9.39 -51.26
C ILE A 192 2.84 8.08 -50.44
N PHE A 193 1.99 7.11 -50.76
CA PHE A 193 2.18 5.67 -50.51
C PHE A 193 3.29 5.11 -51.43
N ILE A 194 4.29 4.41 -50.89
CA ILE A 194 5.01 3.36 -51.63
C ILE A 194 5.13 2.13 -50.73
N THR A 195 4.49 1.06 -51.20
CA THR A 195 4.63 -0.33 -50.76
C THR A 195 6.00 -0.89 -51.11
N GLY A 196 6.64 -1.57 -50.16
CA GLY A 196 7.78 -2.45 -50.38
C GLY A 196 7.78 -3.55 -49.32
N GLY A 197 7.20 -4.71 -49.66
CA GLY A 197 6.99 -5.84 -48.75
C GLY A 197 8.31 -6.48 -48.32
N THR A 198 8.53 -6.49 -47.01
CA THR A 198 9.35 -7.50 -46.33
C THR A 198 8.42 -8.25 -45.40
N VAL A 199 8.50 -9.58 -45.42
CA VAL A 199 7.69 -10.45 -44.56
C VAL A 199 8.12 -10.18 -43.12
N ASP A 200 7.30 -9.42 -42.42
CA ASP A 200 7.58 -8.92 -41.08
C ASP A 200 7.61 -10.09 -40.09
N ALA A 201 8.76 -10.27 -39.43
CA ALA A 201 8.99 -11.23 -38.35
C ALA A 201 7.98 -11.07 -37.19
N ALA A 202 7.20 -9.98 -37.18
CA ALA A 202 6.05 -9.77 -36.32
C ALA A 202 4.95 -10.85 -36.45
N LEU A 203 4.80 -11.52 -37.60
CA LEU A 203 3.74 -12.53 -37.76
C LEU A 203 4.05 -13.88 -37.07
N ILE A 204 5.32 -14.21 -36.84
CA ILE A 204 5.73 -15.47 -36.18
C ILE A 204 5.62 -15.38 -34.64
N LYS A 205 5.47 -14.17 -34.08
CA LYS A 205 5.31 -13.98 -32.61
C LYS A 205 3.93 -14.32 -32.06
N LYS A 206 2.90 -14.51 -32.91
CA LYS A 206 1.51 -14.72 -32.47
C LYS A 206 1.14 -16.15 -32.10
N THR A 207 2.06 -17.12 -32.11
CA THR A 207 1.76 -18.52 -31.75
C THR A 207 2.59 -19.10 -30.60
N LYS A 208 3.44 -18.31 -29.91
CA LYS A 208 4.08 -18.76 -28.67
C LYS A 208 3.31 -18.25 -27.45
N VAL A 209 2.59 -19.16 -26.79
CA VAL A 209 1.97 -18.90 -25.48
C VAL A 209 3.11 -18.63 -24.47
N SER A 210 3.20 -17.42 -23.89
CA SER A 210 4.28 -17.02 -22.96
C SER A 210 4.44 -18.06 -21.83
N ALA A 211 5.65 -18.41 -21.40
CA ALA A 211 5.85 -19.48 -20.41
C ALA A 211 5.54 -19.07 -18.95
N GLY A 212 5.25 -17.79 -18.69
CA GLY A 212 5.16 -17.25 -17.33
C GLY A 212 6.49 -16.68 -16.82
N PRO A 213 6.49 -16.06 -15.63
CA PRO A 213 7.73 -15.62 -14.98
C PRO A 213 8.64 -16.83 -14.69
N ASP A 214 9.94 -16.67 -14.89
CA ASP A 214 10.94 -17.71 -14.60
C ASP A 214 11.37 -17.68 -13.13
N ILE A 215 10.44 -18.03 -12.24
CA ILE A 215 10.64 -17.95 -10.78
C ILE A 215 11.72 -18.95 -10.32
N ILE A 216 11.88 -20.08 -11.01
CA ILE A 216 12.90 -21.08 -10.66
C ILE A 216 14.31 -20.55 -10.86
N LYS A 217 14.52 -19.70 -11.88
CA LYS A 217 15.79 -19.00 -12.07
C LYS A 217 16.06 -18.06 -10.89
N LEU A 218 15.06 -17.27 -10.48
CA LEU A 218 15.18 -16.38 -9.33
C LEU A 218 15.46 -17.16 -8.03
N PHE A 219 14.84 -18.32 -7.86
CA PHE A 219 15.10 -19.21 -6.71
C PHE A 219 16.56 -19.67 -6.63
N LYS A 220 17.14 -20.06 -7.78
CA LYS A 220 18.54 -20.50 -7.85
C LYS A 220 19.52 -19.35 -7.66
N GLU A 221 19.21 -18.17 -8.18
CA GLU A 221 20.08 -16.99 -8.10
C GLU A 221 19.95 -16.23 -6.76
N GLY A 222 18.81 -16.38 -6.07
CA GLY A 222 18.44 -15.55 -4.93
C GLY A 222 17.73 -14.25 -5.33
N THR A 223 16.92 -13.72 -4.41
CA THR A 223 16.28 -12.39 -4.53
C THR A 223 17.31 -11.27 -4.41
N ILE A 224 17.01 -10.09 -4.95
CA ILE A 224 17.89 -8.90 -4.81
C ILE A 224 18.17 -8.62 -3.33
N GLU A 225 17.15 -8.65 -2.49
CA GLU A 225 17.28 -8.46 -1.04
C GLU A 225 18.19 -9.51 -0.40
N SER A 226 17.98 -10.80 -0.68
CA SER A 226 18.77 -11.87 -0.06
C SER A 226 20.25 -11.81 -0.47
N GLU A 227 20.54 -11.41 -1.71
CA GLU A 227 21.91 -11.28 -2.19
C GLU A 227 22.62 -10.09 -1.53
N ILE A 228 21.92 -8.95 -1.40
CA ILE A 228 22.43 -7.78 -0.67
C ILE A 228 22.74 -8.16 0.77
N ASN A 229 21.80 -8.77 1.50
CA ASN A 229 21.97 -9.15 2.90
C ASN A 229 23.18 -10.08 3.06
N LYS A 230 23.27 -11.14 2.25
CA LYS A 230 24.39 -12.08 2.28
C LYS A 230 25.75 -11.41 2.01
N LYS A 231 25.82 -10.45 1.08
CA LYS A 231 27.10 -9.75 0.80
C LYS A 231 27.47 -8.76 1.91
N LEU A 232 26.49 -8.09 2.53
CA LEU A 232 26.71 -7.20 3.67
C LEU A 232 27.19 -7.97 4.91
N GLU A 233 26.52 -9.07 5.25
CA GLU A 233 26.88 -9.94 6.38
C GLU A 233 28.27 -10.54 6.22
N LYS A 234 28.62 -11.03 5.02
CA LYS A 234 29.98 -11.55 4.72
C LYS A 234 31.08 -10.51 4.90
N GLN A 235 30.76 -9.22 4.79
CA GLN A 235 31.68 -8.10 4.99
C GLN A 235 31.66 -7.59 6.44
N GLY A 236 30.96 -8.28 7.34
CA GLY A 236 30.89 -7.96 8.76
C GLY A 236 29.88 -6.86 9.12
N PHE A 237 29.00 -6.47 8.19
CA PHE A 237 27.94 -5.52 8.50
C PHE A 237 26.72 -6.25 9.07
N TYR A 238 26.35 -5.89 10.29
CA TYR A 238 25.14 -6.37 10.99
C TYR A 238 24.22 -5.17 11.32
N ASN A 239 23.10 -5.35 12.02
CA ASN A 239 22.23 -4.26 12.53
C ASN A 239 21.79 -3.24 11.46
N PHE A 240 21.22 -3.74 10.37
CA PHE A 240 20.55 -2.92 9.36
C PHE A 240 19.26 -3.62 8.95
N TYR A 241 18.30 -2.85 8.43
CA TYR A 241 17.11 -3.41 7.80
C TYR A 241 17.08 -2.99 6.33
N LEU A 242 16.78 -3.95 5.46
CA LEU A 242 16.60 -3.72 4.04
C LEU A 242 15.12 -3.87 3.70
N SER A 243 14.62 -3.07 2.76
CA SER A 243 13.32 -3.30 2.15
C SER A 243 13.40 -2.94 0.68
N VAL A 244 13.05 -3.89 -0.19
CA VAL A 244 13.05 -3.70 -1.64
C VAL A 244 11.63 -3.53 -2.12
N TYR A 245 11.38 -2.42 -2.82
CA TYR A 245 10.10 -2.09 -3.43
C TYR A 245 10.30 -2.16 -4.94
N HIS A 246 9.92 -3.30 -5.53
CA HIS A 246 10.19 -3.61 -6.93
C HIS A 246 9.35 -2.75 -7.90
N GLU A 247 8.10 -2.42 -7.54
CA GLU A 247 7.23 -1.54 -8.35
C GLU A 247 7.81 -0.12 -8.48
N GLU A 248 8.20 0.49 -7.35
CA GLU A 248 8.81 1.83 -7.35
C GLU A 248 10.30 1.83 -7.72
N LYS A 249 10.91 0.66 -7.86
CA LYS A 249 12.35 0.46 -8.04
C LYS A 249 13.15 1.21 -6.97
N VAL A 250 12.79 1.03 -5.70
CA VAL A 250 13.45 1.65 -4.55
C VAL A 250 13.94 0.59 -3.58
N ILE A 251 15.18 0.73 -3.10
CA ILE A 251 15.70 -0.02 -1.96
C ILE A 251 15.84 0.94 -0.79
N TYR A 252 15.11 0.69 0.29
CA TYR A 252 15.33 1.36 1.56
C TYR A 252 16.32 0.56 2.39
N MET A 253 17.36 1.23 2.86
CA MET A 253 18.30 0.69 3.82
C MET A 253 18.23 1.54 5.08
N TYR A 254 17.70 0.94 6.13
CA TYR A 254 17.60 1.53 7.45
C TYR A 254 18.87 1.20 8.22
N LEU A 255 19.56 2.25 8.64
CA LEU A 255 20.84 2.17 9.33
C LEU A 255 20.72 2.77 10.73
N ASP A 256 21.49 2.24 11.66
CA ASP A 256 21.68 2.89 12.95
C ASP A 256 22.32 4.28 12.74
N LYS A 257 21.71 5.31 13.31
CA LYS A 257 22.19 6.70 13.24
C LYS A 257 23.57 6.88 13.86
N LYS A 258 23.99 6.02 14.80
CA LYS A 258 25.32 6.02 15.43
C LYS A 258 26.38 5.38 14.54
N ARG A 259 25.98 4.72 13.44
CA ARG A 259 26.90 4.07 12.50
C ARG A 259 27.77 5.10 11.78
N ASN A 260 29.04 4.73 11.60
CA ASN A 260 30.02 5.56 10.92
C ASN A 260 29.66 5.79 9.45
N THR A 261 29.70 7.04 8.98
CA THR A 261 29.45 7.44 7.58
C THR A 261 30.31 6.69 6.56
N ASN A 262 31.54 6.29 6.92
CA ASN A 262 32.42 5.50 6.06
C ASN A 262 31.93 4.05 5.89
N GLU A 263 31.32 3.45 6.92
CA GLU A 263 30.68 2.15 6.83
C GLU A 263 29.45 2.21 5.94
N ASN A 264 28.64 3.26 6.08
CA ASN A 264 27.44 3.48 5.24
C ASN A 264 27.83 3.57 3.75
N LYS A 265 28.95 4.24 3.42
CA LYS A 265 29.48 4.29 2.04
C LYS A 265 29.90 2.92 1.52
N LYS A 266 30.54 2.09 2.36
CA LYS A 266 30.93 0.71 1.99
C LYS A 266 29.70 -0.17 1.75
N MET A 267 28.70 -0.08 2.62
CA MET A 267 27.43 -0.80 2.46
C MET A 267 26.71 -0.38 1.16
N LEU A 268 26.63 0.92 0.88
CA LEU A 268 26.09 1.43 -0.38
C LEU A 268 26.85 0.91 -1.61
N ALA A 269 28.18 0.83 -1.55
CA ALA A 269 28.98 0.29 -2.65
C ALA A 269 28.67 -1.19 -2.91
N ILE A 270 28.44 -1.98 -1.86
CA ILE A 270 28.01 -3.38 -1.97
C ILE A 270 26.66 -3.48 -2.65
N VAL A 271 25.67 -2.67 -2.22
CA VAL A 271 24.33 -2.66 -2.85
C VAL A 271 24.41 -2.26 -4.32
N ASN A 272 25.14 -1.20 -4.64
CA ASN A 272 25.30 -0.75 -6.02
C ASN A 272 26.00 -1.81 -6.90
N THR A 273 26.89 -2.61 -6.32
CA THR A 273 27.55 -3.71 -7.04
C THR A 273 26.54 -4.80 -7.38
N VAL A 274 25.70 -5.22 -6.42
CA VAL A 274 24.62 -6.20 -6.67
C VAL A 274 23.67 -5.69 -7.76
N LEU A 275 23.21 -4.45 -7.65
CA LEU A 275 22.30 -3.84 -8.63
C LEU A 275 22.92 -3.81 -10.04
N LYS A 276 24.20 -3.47 -10.15
CA LYS A 276 24.93 -3.45 -11.42
C LYS A 276 25.07 -4.85 -12.03
N GLU A 277 25.42 -5.86 -11.23
CA GLU A 277 25.53 -7.25 -11.66
C GLU A 277 24.18 -7.80 -12.15
N ARG A 278 23.10 -7.44 -11.46
CA ARG A 278 21.72 -7.80 -11.83
C ARG A 278 21.14 -6.96 -12.96
N LYS A 279 21.87 -5.94 -13.44
CA LYS A 279 21.36 -4.93 -14.39
C LYS A 279 20.02 -4.33 -13.93
N ALA A 280 19.90 -4.14 -12.62
CA ALA A 280 18.71 -3.68 -11.94
C ALA A 280 18.82 -2.18 -11.66
N GLU A 281 17.89 -1.39 -12.19
CA GLU A 281 17.86 0.06 -12.02
C GLU A 281 17.00 0.42 -10.79
N TYR A 282 17.61 0.46 -9.61
CA TYR A 282 16.95 0.83 -8.36
C TYR A 282 17.55 2.10 -7.76
N ASN A 283 16.71 2.94 -7.16
CA ASN A 283 17.13 4.04 -6.31
C ASN A 283 17.38 3.51 -4.90
N VAL A 284 18.59 3.71 -4.36
CA VAL A 284 18.91 3.33 -2.98
C VAL A 284 18.70 4.54 -2.07
N VAL A 285 17.84 4.39 -1.06
CA VAL A 285 17.53 5.40 -0.05
C VAL A 285 18.06 4.94 1.29
N LEU A 286 18.93 5.75 1.89
CA LEU A 286 19.34 5.56 3.28
C LEU A 286 18.35 6.26 4.20
N ASP A 287 17.85 5.54 5.19
CA ASP A 287 17.12 6.11 6.31
C ASP A 287 17.80 5.70 7.62
N TYR A 288 17.60 6.49 8.67
CA TYR A 288 18.27 6.29 9.94
C TYR A 288 17.24 6.06 11.04
N PHE A 289 17.42 4.99 11.79
CA PHE A 289 16.71 4.81 13.05
C PHE A 289 17.66 5.18 14.19
N ASP A 290 17.12 5.89 15.18
CA ASP A 290 17.77 5.92 16.47
C ASP A 290 17.64 4.49 17.02
N THR A 291 18.74 3.75 17.12
CA THR A 291 18.80 2.76 18.20
C THR A 291 18.60 3.60 19.45
N VAL A 292 17.44 3.44 20.08
CA VAL A 292 17.34 3.68 21.49
C VAL A 292 18.45 2.79 22.03
N GLU A 293 19.62 3.38 22.33
CA GLU A 293 20.31 2.95 23.53
C GLU A 293 19.16 3.02 24.51
N THR A 294 18.63 1.85 24.89
CA THR A 294 18.19 1.73 26.26
C THR A 294 19.34 2.37 26.99
N GLU A 295 19.15 3.62 27.44
CA GLU A 295 20.00 4.12 28.50
C GLU A 295 20.08 2.92 29.43
N ASP A 296 21.27 2.58 29.90
CA ASP A 296 21.33 1.98 31.23
C ASP A 296 20.71 3.03 32.17
N THR A 297 19.41 3.33 32.05
CA THR A 297 18.54 3.19 33.18
C THR A 297 18.89 1.82 33.73
N ASP A 298 19.82 1.84 34.68
CA ASP A 298 19.55 1.49 36.07
C ASP A 298 18.13 1.96 36.49
N SER A 299 17.09 1.69 35.69
CA SER A 299 15.77 1.39 36.19
C SER A 299 16.09 0.17 37.02
N LYS A 300 16.28 0.40 38.32
CA LYS A 300 16.33 -0.65 39.32
C LYS A 300 15.20 -1.58 38.93
N ILE A 301 15.55 -2.69 38.27
CA ILE A 301 14.59 -3.70 37.88
C ILE A 301 13.91 -3.99 39.19
N THR A 302 12.63 -3.64 39.25
CA THR A 302 11.91 -3.82 40.50
C THR A 302 11.96 -5.33 40.78
N GLU A 303 12.03 -5.73 42.05
CA GLU A 303 11.98 -7.16 42.40
C GLU A 303 10.81 -7.87 41.70
N LYS A 304 9.74 -7.13 41.39
CA LYS A 304 8.62 -7.57 40.58
C LYS A 304 9.00 -7.89 39.12
N GLU A 305 9.69 -6.99 38.41
CA GLU A 305 10.09 -7.18 37.01
C GLU A 305 11.12 -8.32 36.86
N GLU A 306 12.04 -8.45 37.82
CA GLU A 306 13.02 -9.55 37.83
C GLU A 306 12.34 -10.90 38.08
N ASN A 307 11.39 -10.95 39.02
CA ASN A 307 10.57 -12.13 39.25
C ASN A 307 9.69 -12.48 38.04
N GLU A 308 9.14 -11.49 37.34
CA GLU A 308 8.37 -11.72 36.10
C GLU A 308 9.25 -12.28 34.99
N HIS A 309 10.47 -11.76 34.83
CA HIS A 309 11.44 -12.25 33.84
C HIS A 309 11.86 -13.70 34.12
N GLN A 310 12.31 -13.99 35.35
CA GLN A 310 12.72 -15.35 35.74
C GLN A 310 11.56 -16.35 35.64
N MET A 311 10.35 -15.93 36.00
CA MET A 311 9.16 -16.77 35.84
C MET A 311 8.85 -17.07 34.37
N MET A 312 9.00 -16.09 33.47
CA MET A 312 8.85 -16.33 32.02
C MET A 312 9.93 -17.27 31.48
N GLU A 313 11.18 -17.10 31.91
CA GLU A 313 12.30 -17.96 31.52
C GLU A 313 12.04 -19.42 31.95
N GLU A 314 11.71 -19.66 33.22
CA GLU A 314 11.40 -21.00 33.73
C GLU A 314 10.20 -21.64 33.06
N ALA A 315 9.17 -20.84 32.75
CA ALA A 315 8.01 -21.32 32.01
C ALA A 315 8.40 -21.70 30.57
N SER A 316 9.22 -20.88 29.90
CA SER A 316 9.67 -21.13 28.53
C SER A 316 10.56 -22.38 28.39
N ASP A 317 11.28 -22.73 29.46
CA ASP A 317 12.13 -23.92 29.53
C ASP A 317 11.36 -25.24 29.76
N LEU A 318 10.04 -25.18 29.97
CA LEU A 318 9.22 -26.38 30.12
C LEU A 318 9.23 -27.23 28.83
N ARG A 319 9.96 -28.34 28.88
CA ARG A 319 10.10 -29.30 27.76
C ARG A 319 8.94 -30.29 27.68
N VAL A 320 7.72 -29.81 27.47
CA VAL A 320 6.61 -30.65 26.99
C VAL A 320 6.39 -30.29 25.52
N ARG A 321 6.52 -31.26 24.59
CA ARG A 321 6.37 -31.14 23.12
C ARG A 321 6.27 -29.69 22.58
N GLN A 322 7.41 -29.02 22.36
CA GLN A 322 7.51 -27.69 21.74
C GLN A 322 6.36 -26.71 22.11
N VAL A 323 5.94 -26.70 23.37
CA VAL A 323 4.90 -25.78 23.83
C VAL A 323 5.51 -24.38 23.86
N SER A 324 4.90 -23.47 23.10
CA SER A 324 5.34 -22.08 23.05
C SER A 324 4.44 -21.26 23.99
N ILE A 325 5.03 -20.67 25.02
CA ILE A 325 4.32 -19.80 25.98
C ILE A 325 4.44 -18.38 25.45
N PHE A 326 3.37 -17.82 24.90
CA PHE A 326 3.48 -16.63 24.04
C PHE A 326 2.76 -15.37 24.50
N SER A 327 2.00 -15.37 25.59
CA SER A 327 1.59 -14.11 26.18
C SER A 327 1.12 -14.23 27.63
N VAL A 328 1.63 -13.32 28.45
CA VAL A 328 0.81 -12.70 29.50
C VAL A 328 -0.02 -11.64 28.78
N ASP A 329 -1.32 -11.89 28.63
CA ASP A 329 -2.21 -10.85 28.18
C ASP A 329 -2.30 -9.78 29.29
N MET A 330 -1.71 -8.61 29.03
CA MET A 330 -1.64 -7.49 29.98
C MET A 330 -3.04 -6.94 30.29
N GLU A 331 -4.05 -7.22 29.46
CA GLU A 331 -5.44 -6.80 29.69
C GLU A 331 -6.28 -7.88 30.41
N GLU A 332 -5.90 -9.16 30.33
CA GLU A 332 -6.74 -10.28 30.86
C GLU A 332 -6.23 -10.98 32.14
N GLU A 333 -5.02 -10.70 32.63
CA GLU A 333 -4.42 -11.38 33.80
C GLU A 333 -4.35 -12.93 33.64
N LYS A 334 -3.95 -13.44 32.46
CA LYS A 334 -3.85 -14.89 32.20
C LYS A 334 -2.55 -15.28 31.49
N TRP A 335 -2.09 -16.49 31.78
CA TRP A 335 -1.07 -17.22 31.03
C TRP A 335 -1.73 -18.02 29.92
N THR A 336 -1.38 -17.73 28.66
CA THR A 336 -1.88 -18.48 27.51
C THR A 336 -0.82 -19.45 26.98
N LEU A 337 -1.09 -20.75 27.11
CA LEU A 337 -0.22 -21.84 26.65
C LEU A 337 -0.71 -22.35 25.28
N TRP A 338 0.14 -22.27 24.26
CA TRP A 338 -0.18 -22.80 22.93
C TRP A 338 0.28 -24.25 22.82
N VAL A 339 -0.68 -25.16 22.63
CA VAL A 339 -0.44 -26.61 22.57
C VAL A 339 -1.00 -27.22 21.27
N PRO A 340 -0.44 -28.33 20.77
CA PRO A 340 -0.99 -29.03 19.62
C PRO A 340 -2.45 -29.50 19.81
N ASN A 341 -3.23 -29.63 18.74
CA ASN A 341 -4.61 -30.13 18.80
C ASN A 341 -4.72 -31.57 19.34
N ASP A 342 -3.67 -32.38 19.18
CA ASP A 342 -3.57 -33.76 19.67
C ASP A 342 -3.00 -33.85 21.09
N PHE A 343 -2.75 -32.71 21.76
CA PHE A 343 -2.20 -32.66 23.12
C PHE A 343 -3.11 -33.42 24.10
N SER A 344 -2.57 -34.48 24.69
CA SER A 344 -3.35 -35.42 25.49
C SER A 344 -3.74 -34.84 26.85
N GLY A 345 -4.78 -35.42 27.45
CA GLY A 345 -5.19 -35.05 28.82
C GLY A 345 -4.07 -35.26 29.85
N LYS A 346 -3.23 -36.29 29.69
CA LYS A 346 -2.09 -36.56 30.57
C LYS A 346 -1.01 -35.48 30.45
N GLU A 347 -0.66 -35.08 29.22
CA GLU A 347 0.30 -34.00 28.97
C GLU A 347 -0.20 -32.67 29.51
N LYS A 348 -1.52 -32.42 29.41
CA LYS A 348 -2.16 -31.23 29.99
C LYS A 348 -2.04 -31.18 31.51
N VAL A 349 -2.26 -32.30 32.19
CA VAL A 349 -2.12 -32.37 33.66
C VAL A 349 -0.67 -32.14 34.08
N ASP A 350 0.29 -32.83 33.44
CA ASP A 350 1.72 -32.64 33.72
C ASP A 350 2.18 -31.19 33.51
N LEU A 351 1.73 -30.56 32.42
CA LEU A 351 2.05 -29.16 32.14
C LEU A 351 1.37 -28.19 33.11
N LEU A 352 0.12 -28.44 33.50
CA LEU A 352 -0.57 -27.68 34.54
C LEU A 352 0.17 -27.75 35.88
N GLU A 353 0.54 -28.95 36.33
CA GLU A 353 1.26 -29.14 37.59
C GLU A 353 2.58 -28.38 37.61
N LYS A 354 3.35 -28.41 36.51
CA LYS A 354 4.61 -27.66 36.38
C LYS A 354 4.39 -26.15 36.39
N MET A 355 3.37 -25.67 35.68
CA MET A 355 3.02 -24.24 35.67
C MET A 355 2.53 -23.76 37.04
N GLU A 356 1.72 -24.55 37.74
CA GLU A 356 1.26 -24.23 39.10
C GLU A 356 2.41 -24.16 40.10
N GLN A 357 3.46 -24.99 39.94
CA GLN A 357 4.68 -24.92 40.75
C GLN A 357 5.43 -23.60 40.53
N ILE A 358 5.57 -23.18 39.26
CA ILE A 358 6.16 -21.89 38.89
C ILE A 358 5.32 -20.74 39.49
N GLN A 359 4.00 -20.75 39.32
CA GLN A 359 3.13 -19.71 39.88
C GLN A 359 3.23 -19.62 41.40
N LYS A 360 3.30 -20.77 42.10
CA LYS A 360 3.47 -20.81 43.55
C LYS A 360 4.81 -20.24 43.98
N LYS A 361 5.90 -20.54 43.26
CA LYS A 361 7.25 -20.00 43.53
C LYS A 361 7.29 -18.48 43.45
N TYR A 362 6.64 -17.90 42.43
CA TYR A 362 6.64 -16.45 42.18
C TYR A 362 5.40 -15.71 42.72
N LYS A 363 4.55 -16.39 43.51
CA LYS A 363 3.28 -15.86 44.07
C LYS A 363 2.35 -15.28 43.00
N ASP A 364 2.40 -15.82 41.79
CA ASP A 364 1.58 -15.40 40.66
C ASP A 364 0.15 -15.98 40.79
N LYS A 365 -0.86 -15.16 40.46
CA LYS A 365 -2.28 -15.52 40.58
C LYS A 365 -3.03 -15.54 39.25
N ARG A 366 -2.34 -15.30 38.13
CA ARG A 366 -2.94 -15.28 36.80
C ARG A 366 -3.52 -16.65 36.48
N LYS A 367 -4.61 -16.71 35.70
CA LYS A 367 -5.17 -18.02 35.32
C LYS A 367 -4.38 -18.64 34.16
N ILE A 368 -4.23 -19.95 34.15
CA ILE A 368 -3.63 -20.68 33.03
C ILE A 368 -4.74 -21.08 32.04
N SER A 369 -4.55 -20.75 30.76
CA SER A 369 -5.43 -21.12 29.65
C SER A 369 -4.65 -21.89 28.58
N PHE A 370 -5.36 -22.74 27.85
CA PHE A 370 -4.81 -23.53 26.76
C PHE A 370 -5.41 -23.08 25.43
N HIS A 371 -4.55 -22.70 24.49
CA HIS A 371 -4.91 -22.46 23.10
C HIS A 371 -4.39 -23.60 22.26
N TYR A 372 -5.25 -24.17 21.42
CA TYR A 372 -4.90 -25.31 20.59
C TYR A 372 -4.54 -24.86 19.18
N TYR A 373 -3.46 -25.43 18.64
CA TYR A 373 -3.02 -25.17 17.28
C TYR A 373 -2.84 -26.45 16.48
N ASN A 374 -2.95 -26.32 15.16
CA ASN A 374 -2.70 -27.42 14.24
C ASN A 374 -1.22 -27.43 13.84
N GLU A 375 -0.42 -28.34 14.39
CA GLU A 375 1.02 -28.50 14.07
C GLU A 375 1.24 -28.59 12.57
N LYS A 376 0.50 -29.47 11.88
CA LYS A 376 0.63 -29.63 10.43
C LYS A 376 0.36 -28.33 9.66
N LYS A 377 -0.59 -27.51 10.12
CA LYS A 377 -0.86 -26.19 9.54
C LYS A 377 0.37 -25.29 9.70
N ILE A 378 0.86 -25.12 10.92
CA ILE A 378 2.00 -24.23 11.22
C ILE A 378 3.24 -24.68 10.45
N GLU A 379 3.58 -25.96 10.50
CA GLU A 379 4.73 -26.51 9.79
C GLU A 379 4.61 -26.31 8.27
N SER A 380 3.41 -26.51 7.71
CA SER A 380 3.23 -26.36 6.26
C SER A 380 3.29 -24.89 5.84
N GLU A 381 2.63 -23.99 6.57
CA GLU A 381 2.72 -22.55 6.30
C GLU A 381 4.16 -22.03 6.46
N ALA A 382 4.91 -22.50 7.45
CA ALA A 382 6.32 -22.14 7.67
C ALA A 382 7.27 -22.69 6.59
N ARG A 383 7.03 -23.90 6.06
CA ARG A 383 7.81 -24.41 4.91
C ARG A 383 7.50 -23.58 3.67
N TRP A 384 6.22 -23.40 3.35
CA TRP A 384 5.80 -22.74 2.12
C TRP A 384 6.09 -21.23 2.13
N SER A 385 6.14 -20.57 3.30
CA SER A 385 6.48 -19.15 3.40
C SER A 385 7.86 -18.82 2.82
N GLN A 386 8.77 -19.80 2.77
CA GLN A 386 10.08 -19.67 2.11
C GLN A 386 9.97 -19.39 0.61
N LEU A 387 8.83 -19.71 -0.02
CA LEU A 387 8.58 -19.47 -1.44
C LEU A 387 8.12 -18.04 -1.75
N LEU A 388 7.56 -17.34 -0.75
CA LEU A 388 6.96 -16.01 -0.91
C LEU A 388 7.91 -15.00 -1.56
N PRO A 389 9.16 -14.82 -1.08
CA PRO A 389 10.03 -13.78 -1.63
C PRO A 389 10.26 -13.93 -3.14
N TYR A 390 10.39 -15.18 -3.61
CA TYR A 390 10.63 -15.47 -5.02
C TYR A 390 9.39 -15.26 -5.88
N ILE A 391 8.23 -15.68 -5.39
CA ILE A 391 6.96 -15.47 -6.11
C ILE A 391 6.65 -13.97 -6.17
N THR A 392 6.79 -13.25 -5.06
CA THR A 392 6.58 -11.81 -4.97
C THR A 392 7.50 -11.06 -5.93
N GLU A 393 8.83 -11.20 -5.80
CA GLU A 393 9.77 -10.47 -6.65
C GLU A 393 9.56 -10.79 -8.15
N ALA A 394 9.37 -12.06 -8.51
CA ALA A 394 9.17 -12.43 -9.91
C ALA A 394 7.88 -11.84 -10.51
N LEU A 395 6.83 -11.66 -9.70
CA LEU A 395 5.57 -11.06 -10.16
C LEU A 395 5.63 -9.52 -10.15
N GLU A 396 6.29 -8.92 -9.16
CA GLU A 396 6.47 -7.46 -9.08
C GLU A 396 7.38 -6.91 -10.18
N LEU A 397 8.41 -7.66 -10.58
CA LEU A 397 9.32 -7.25 -11.66
C LEU A 397 8.64 -7.12 -13.02
N ASN A 398 7.43 -7.65 -13.19
CA ASN A 398 6.68 -7.53 -14.44
C ASN A 398 5.50 -6.56 -14.29
N GLU A 399 5.69 -5.32 -14.74
CA GLU A 399 4.68 -4.25 -14.67
C GLU A 399 3.33 -4.63 -15.32
N ASN A 400 3.32 -5.56 -16.30
CA ASN A 400 2.07 -6.01 -16.94
C ASN A 400 1.19 -6.85 -16.02
N TYR A 401 1.75 -7.36 -14.93
CA TYR A 401 1.06 -8.26 -14.01
C TYR A 401 0.17 -7.48 -13.05
N HIS A 402 0.45 -6.19 -12.80
CA HIS A 402 -0.29 -5.38 -11.83
C HIS A 402 -0.49 -6.13 -10.50
N PHE A 403 0.58 -6.79 -10.05
CA PHE A 403 0.60 -7.59 -8.84
C PHE A 403 0.45 -6.70 -7.60
N ARG A 404 -0.23 -7.21 -6.57
CA ARG A 404 -0.40 -6.52 -5.28
C ARG A 404 0.14 -7.31 -4.11
N ASN A 405 -0.18 -8.60 -4.04
CA ASN A 405 0.22 -9.45 -2.94
C ASN A 405 0.10 -10.92 -3.31
N VAL A 406 0.88 -11.76 -2.64
CA VAL A 406 0.66 -13.21 -2.56
C VAL A 406 0.48 -13.61 -1.11
N GLU A 407 -0.56 -14.38 -0.83
CA GLU A 407 -0.81 -14.97 0.48
C GLU A 407 -0.71 -16.49 0.39
N LEU A 408 -0.17 -17.08 1.43
CA LEU A 408 -0.19 -18.52 1.65
C LEU A 408 -1.10 -18.83 2.83
N ARG A 409 -1.98 -19.80 2.65
CA ARG A 409 -2.89 -20.22 3.71
C ARG A 409 -3.15 -21.70 3.63
N TYR A 410 -2.89 -22.42 4.72
CA TYR A 410 -3.24 -23.83 4.80
C TYR A 410 -4.67 -23.98 5.31
N LYS A 411 -5.54 -24.59 4.49
CA LYS A 411 -6.95 -24.80 4.81
C LYS A 411 -7.39 -26.20 4.39
N HIS A 412 -7.98 -26.94 5.34
CA HIS A 412 -8.55 -28.28 5.10
C HIS A 412 -7.60 -29.26 4.38
N GLY A 413 -6.32 -29.29 4.73
CA GLY A 413 -5.37 -30.22 4.11
C GLY A 413 -4.79 -29.77 2.77
N VAL A 414 -5.10 -28.54 2.34
CA VAL A 414 -4.64 -27.97 1.07
C VAL A 414 -3.96 -26.63 1.32
N MET A 415 -2.79 -26.43 0.73
CA MET A 415 -2.13 -25.13 0.71
C MET A 415 -2.75 -24.24 -0.37
N GLU A 416 -3.26 -23.08 0.02
CA GLU A 416 -3.77 -22.08 -0.90
C GLU A 416 -2.68 -21.04 -1.17
N VAL A 417 -2.33 -20.88 -2.44
CA VAL A 417 -1.52 -19.78 -2.95
C VAL A 417 -2.48 -18.78 -3.59
N ALA A 418 -2.72 -17.65 -2.93
CA ALA A 418 -3.65 -16.63 -3.38
C ALA A 418 -2.88 -15.40 -3.88
N ILE A 419 -2.97 -15.13 -5.18
CA ILE A 419 -2.33 -13.98 -5.83
C ILE A 419 -3.38 -12.91 -6.09
N TYR A 420 -3.13 -11.71 -5.60
CA TYR A 420 -4.00 -10.55 -5.78
C TYR A 420 -3.37 -9.58 -6.78
N THR A 421 -4.19 -9.11 -7.72
CA THR A 421 -3.78 -8.22 -8.82
C THR A 421 -4.81 -7.10 -9.02
N ASP A 422 -4.45 -6.02 -9.70
CA ASP A 422 -5.38 -4.98 -10.15
C ASP A 422 -5.95 -5.25 -11.57
N LEU A 423 -5.82 -6.48 -12.06
CA LEU A 423 -6.34 -6.87 -13.37
C LEU A 423 -7.88 -6.89 -13.40
N LEU A 424 -8.47 -6.40 -14.48
CA LEU A 424 -9.93 -6.38 -14.68
C LEU A 424 -10.42 -7.67 -15.35
N LYS A 425 -11.41 -8.34 -14.75
CA LYS A 425 -11.94 -9.65 -15.22
C LYS A 425 -12.49 -9.64 -16.64
N GLU A 426 -13.09 -8.54 -17.06
CA GLU A 426 -13.74 -8.40 -18.36
C GLU A 426 -12.73 -8.24 -19.51
N ASN A 427 -11.48 -7.88 -19.20
CA ASN A 427 -10.45 -7.67 -20.20
C ASN A 427 -9.82 -9.02 -20.63
N LYS A 428 -9.90 -9.34 -21.92
CA LYS A 428 -9.26 -10.55 -22.48
C LYS A 428 -7.77 -10.61 -22.19
N LYS A 429 -7.06 -9.47 -22.29
CA LYS A 429 -5.63 -9.38 -21.97
C LYS A 429 -5.36 -9.72 -20.51
N SER A 430 -6.22 -9.28 -19.59
CA SER A 430 -6.10 -9.60 -18.16
C SER A 430 -6.25 -11.10 -17.87
N LYS A 431 -7.12 -11.81 -18.60
CA LYS A 431 -7.23 -13.28 -18.49
C LYS A 431 -5.99 -13.99 -19.01
N GLU A 432 -5.42 -13.51 -20.12
CA GLU A 432 -4.18 -14.06 -20.69
C GLU A 432 -3.00 -13.82 -19.74
N THR A 433 -2.90 -12.62 -19.15
CA THR A 433 -1.90 -12.31 -18.13
C THR A 433 -2.05 -13.20 -16.89
N ALA A 434 -3.27 -13.39 -16.39
CA ALA A 434 -3.50 -14.29 -15.25
C ALA A 434 -3.12 -15.75 -15.58
N GLN A 435 -3.39 -16.23 -16.80
CA GLN A 435 -2.92 -17.56 -17.25
C GLN A 435 -1.41 -17.66 -17.34
N GLU A 436 -0.72 -16.58 -17.69
CA GLU A 436 0.74 -16.52 -17.73
C GLU A 436 1.34 -16.59 -16.33
N MET A 437 0.81 -15.82 -15.37
CA MET A 437 1.19 -15.92 -13.96
C MET A 437 0.94 -17.34 -13.43
N GLU A 438 -0.25 -17.88 -13.68
CA GLU A 438 -0.63 -19.21 -13.19
C GLU A 438 0.39 -20.26 -13.63
N ARG A 439 0.79 -20.24 -14.91
CA ARG A 439 1.74 -21.19 -15.46
C ARG A 439 3.14 -21.03 -14.86
N GLY A 440 3.63 -19.81 -14.67
CA GLY A 440 4.95 -19.59 -14.06
C GLY A 440 4.99 -20.04 -12.61
N VAL A 441 3.98 -19.66 -11.82
CA VAL A 441 3.89 -20.04 -10.39
C VAL A 441 3.67 -21.54 -10.23
N ARG A 442 2.81 -22.15 -11.04
CA ARG A 442 2.60 -23.60 -11.05
C ARG A 442 3.89 -24.34 -11.40
N LYS A 443 4.56 -23.96 -12.49
CA LYS A 443 5.82 -24.57 -12.91
C LYS A 443 6.90 -24.45 -11.82
N PHE A 444 6.92 -23.34 -11.09
CA PHE A 444 7.84 -23.16 -9.96
C PHE A 444 7.52 -24.12 -8.81
N ILE A 445 6.27 -24.12 -8.33
CA ILE A 445 5.83 -24.99 -7.22
C ILE A 445 6.05 -26.47 -7.55
N GLU A 446 5.74 -26.88 -8.77
CA GLU A 446 5.86 -28.27 -9.25
C GLU A 446 7.30 -28.64 -9.66
N SER A 447 8.27 -27.74 -9.51
CA SER A 447 9.67 -28.02 -9.84
C SER A 447 10.31 -29.02 -8.87
N LYS A 448 11.27 -29.81 -9.37
CA LYS A 448 11.96 -30.82 -8.55
C LYS A 448 12.78 -30.17 -7.43
N GLU A 449 13.24 -28.96 -7.66
CA GLU A 449 14.01 -28.15 -6.72
C GLU A 449 13.24 -27.77 -5.46
N LEU A 450 11.90 -27.80 -5.49
CA LEU A 450 11.05 -27.48 -4.34
C LEU A 450 10.45 -28.72 -3.65
N ALA A 451 10.86 -29.93 -4.02
CA ALA A 451 10.29 -31.16 -3.48
C ALA A 451 10.39 -31.24 -1.94
N ASP A 452 11.51 -30.77 -1.36
CA ASP A 452 11.73 -30.80 0.09
C ASP A 452 10.93 -29.73 0.85
N ILE A 453 10.65 -28.59 0.20
CA ILE A 453 9.85 -27.50 0.77
C ILE A 453 8.36 -27.86 0.71
N THR A 454 7.90 -28.26 -0.48
CA THR A 454 6.48 -28.54 -0.73
C THR A 454 6.06 -29.92 -0.21
N LYS A 455 6.97 -30.89 -0.07
CA LYS A 455 6.70 -32.28 0.36
C LYS A 455 5.52 -32.95 -0.37
N GLN A 456 5.26 -32.55 -1.61
CA GLN A 456 4.08 -32.98 -2.39
C GLN A 456 2.74 -32.65 -1.71
N ASP A 457 2.71 -31.63 -0.85
CA ASP A 457 1.49 -31.10 -0.26
C ASP A 457 0.47 -30.77 -1.37
N LYS A 458 -0.79 -31.14 -1.16
CA LYS A 458 -1.87 -30.72 -2.05
C LYS A 458 -1.96 -29.20 -2.00
N TYR A 459 -2.07 -28.56 -3.16
CA TYR A 459 -2.21 -27.12 -3.23
C TYR A 459 -3.22 -26.66 -4.27
N GLN A 460 -3.70 -25.43 -4.10
CA GLN A 460 -4.51 -24.71 -5.06
C GLN A 460 -3.93 -23.32 -5.28
N LEU A 461 -3.93 -22.89 -6.55
CA LEU A 461 -3.53 -21.56 -6.95
C LEU A 461 -4.78 -20.77 -7.32
N LYS A 462 -4.96 -19.60 -6.72
CA LYS A 462 -6.05 -18.67 -7.03
C LYS A 462 -5.48 -17.34 -7.44
N ILE A 463 -5.99 -16.80 -8.55
CA ILE A 463 -5.60 -15.46 -9.01
C ILE A 463 -6.84 -14.59 -9.01
N THR A 464 -6.76 -13.50 -8.26
CA THR A 464 -7.85 -12.57 -7.99
C THR A 464 -7.52 -11.21 -8.61
N GLY A 465 -8.47 -10.64 -9.34
CA GLY A 465 -8.40 -9.34 -9.98
C GLY A 465 -8.86 -8.20 -9.07
N ALA A 466 -9.02 -7.03 -9.68
CA ALA A 466 -9.58 -5.85 -9.02
C ALA A 466 -10.99 -6.18 -8.45
N GLY A 467 -11.30 -5.65 -7.27
CA GLY A 467 -12.61 -5.84 -6.63
C GLY A 467 -12.87 -7.24 -6.07
N GLY A 468 -11.85 -8.12 -5.99
CA GLY A 468 -12.02 -9.48 -5.46
C GLY A 468 -12.49 -10.50 -6.49
N ASP A 469 -12.50 -10.12 -7.77
CA ASP A 469 -12.99 -10.98 -8.85
C ASP A 469 -12.07 -12.17 -9.14
N LYS A 470 -12.63 -13.38 -9.14
CA LYS A 470 -11.86 -14.58 -9.50
C LYS A 470 -11.48 -14.55 -11.00
N LEU A 471 -10.19 -14.59 -11.28
CA LEU A 471 -9.62 -14.71 -12.64
C LEU A 471 -9.23 -16.16 -12.98
N ARG A 472 -8.74 -16.93 -11.99
CA ARG A 472 -8.39 -18.35 -12.10
C ARG A 472 -8.73 -19.14 -10.85
#